data_AF-A0A7C4AX36-F1
#
_entry.id   AF-A0A7C4AX36-F1
#
_cell.length_a   1.000
_cell.length_b   1.000
_cell.length_c   1.000
_cell.angle_alpha   90.00
_cell.angle_beta   90.00
_cell.angle_gamma   90.00
#
_symmetry.space_group_name_H-M   'P 1'
#
loop_
_entity.id
_entity.type
_entity.pdbx_description
1 polymer ?
#
loop_
_entity_poly.entity_id
_entity_poly.type
_entity_poly.pdbx_seq_one_letter_code
_entity_poly.pdbx_strand_id
1 'polypeptide(L)'
;MRRCFRPSGGSLVSEKLVIVTGVPGSGKTTLIKEALKVLRAMGVDYHHVNYGDVMLEIIRSKKGEVDRDALREMPLAFYSRVQREAARRISRLARLKPVLVDTHCLVKKPEGYYPGLPRWVLEELKPESLILVEADPEEIGRRR
;
A
#
# COMPACT_ATOMS: atom_id res chain seq x y z
N MET A 1 23.41 23.69 6.90
CA MET A 1 22.35 23.86 7.90
C MET A 1 21.31 22.75 7.74
N ARG A 2 21.40 21.66 8.51
CA ARG A 2 20.41 20.58 8.51
C ARG A 2 19.48 20.81 9.71
N ARG A 3 18.25 21.26 9.48
CA ARG A 3 17.22 21.24 10.52
C ARG A 3 16.78 19.79 10.69
N CYS A 4 17.40 19.11 11.66
CA CYS A 4 16.84 17.88 12.21
C CYS A 4 15.44 18.20 12.70
N PHE A 5 14.42 17.58 12.09
CA PHE A 5 13.06 17.56 12.58
C PHE A 5 13.10 16.96 13.99
N ARG A 6 13.03 17.80 15.03
CA ARG A 6 12.87 17.35 16.41
C ARG A 6 11.38 17.06 16.60
N PRO A 7 10.95 15.82 16.85
CA PRO A 7 9.59 15.60 17.31
C PRO A 7 9.50 16.18 18.72
N SER A 8 8.79 17.29 18.85
CA SER A 8 8.41 17.88 20.12
C SER A 8 7.47 16.92 20.85
N GLY A 9 7.95 16.29 21.93
CA GLY A 9 7.21 16.01 23.18
C GLY A 9 5.78 15.46 23.15
N GLY A 10 5.31 14.87 22.05
CA GLY A 10 4.05 14.15 21.99
C GLY A 10 4.30 12.67 22.28
N SER A 11 3.41 12.04 23.06
CA SER A 11 3.20 10.60 22.98
C SER A 11 3.27 10.18 21.51
N LEU A 12 4.09 9.19 21.15
CA LEU A 12 4.16 8.64 19.80
C LEU A 12 2.79 8.01 19.49
N VAL A 13 1.83 8.83 19.08
CA VAL A 13 0.57 8.37 18.51
C VAL A 13 0.96 7.75 17.18
N SER A 14 1.18 6.44 17.17
CA SER A 14 1.39 5.70 15.95
C SER A 14 0.07 5.66 15.20
N GLU A 15 0.03 6.26 14.01
CA GLU A 15 -1.11 6.08 13.12
C GLU A 15 -1.35 4.59 12.91
N LYS A 16 -2.60 4.13 13.07
CA LYS A 16 -2.89 2.69 12.99
C LYS A 16 -2.79 2.15 11.57
N LEU A 17 -3.11 2.99 10.58
CA LEU A 17 -3.06 2.59 9.18
C LEU A 17 -2.63 3.77 8.30
N VAL A 18 -1.49 3.58 7.63
CA VAL A 18 -0.92 4.52 6.66
C VAL A 18 -0.87 3.85 5.30
N ILE A 19 -1.32 4.54 4.25
CA ILE A 19 -1.19 4.06 2.88
C ILE A 19 -0.01 4.78 2.22
N VAL A 20 0.88 4.02 1.60
CA VAL A 20 1.95 4.53 0.74
C VAL A 20 1.62 4.12 -0.69
N THR A 21 1.53 5.12 -1.58
CA THR A 21 1.13 4.92 -2.97
C THR A 21 2.00 5.70 -3.93
N GLY A 22 1.90 5.37 -5.21
CA GLY A 22 2.69 5.99 -6.28
C GLY A 22 2.86 5.07 -7.49
N VAL A 23 3.32 5.64 -8.59
CA VAL A 23 3.50 4.92 -9.85
C VAL A 23 4.57 3.82 -9.74
N PRO A 24 4.46 2.70 -10.49
CA PRO A 24 5.52 1.69 -10.48
C PRO A 24 6.83 2.31 -10.99
N GLY A 25 7.95 2.07 -10.29
CA GLY A 25 9.25 2.72 -10.57
C GLY A 25 9.56 3.97 -9.74
N SER A 26 8.60 4.51 -8.95
CA SER A 26 8.83 5.69 -8.12
C SER A 26 9.72 5.46 -6.88
N GLY A 27 10.17 4.22 -6.62
CA GLY A 27 11.08 3.92 -5.50
C GLY A 27 10.41 3.68 -4.15
N LYS A 28 9.07 3.55 -4.10
CA LYS A 28 8.28 3.26 -2.87
C LYS A 28 8.88 2.15 -2.02
N THR A 29 9.18 1.00 -2.61
CA THR A 29 9.66 -0.16 -1.87
C THR A 29 10.98 0.14 -1.14
N THR A 30 11.89 0.87 -1.79
CA THR A 30 13.15 1.31 -1.17
C THR A 30 12.88 2.30 -0.03
N LEU A 31 12.02 3.29 -0.27
CA LEU A 31 11.63 4.29 0.74
C LEU A 31 11.00 3.64 1.97
N ILE A 32 10.05 2.72 1.76
CA ILE A 32 9.36 1.97 2.83
C ILE A 32 10.37 1.16 3.64
N LYS A 33 11.29 0.46 2.98
CA LYS A 33 12.32 -0.35 3.66
C LYS A 33 13.19 0.49 4.59
N GLU A 34 13.65 1.65 4.13
CA GLU A 34 14.47 2.54 4.96
C GLU A 34 13.64 3.22 6.06
N ALA A 35 12.41 3.64 5.76
CA ALA A 35 11.49 4.21 6.76
C ALA A 35 11.22 3.23 7.92
N LEU A 36 10.96 1.95 7.61
CA LEU A 36 10.72 0.92 8.63
C LEU A 36 11.96 0.63 9.50
N LYS A 37 13.17 0.83 8.99
CA LYS A 37 14.39 0.73 9.82
C LYS A 37 14.48 1.89 10.81
N VAL A 38 14.25 3.12 10.33
CA VAL A 38 14.28 4.33 11.17
C VAL A 38 13.20 4.26 12.24
N LEU A 39 11.97 3.89 11.88
CA LEU A 39 10.86 3.75 12.83
C LEU A 39 11.16 2.71 13.92
N ARG A 40 11.71 1.55 13.54
CA ARG A 40 12.11 0.53 14.53
C ARG A 40 13.20 1.01 15.48
N ALA A 41 14.18 1.77 14.98
CA ALA A 41 15.20 2.40 15.83
C ALA A 41 14.61 3.44 16.81
N MET A 42 13.44 4.01 16.48
CA MET A 42 12.67 4.91 17.34
C MET A 42 11.66 4.18 18.25
N GLY A 43 11.64 2.84 18.25
CA GLY A 43 10.71 2.04 19.05
C GLY A 43 9.30 1.91 18.48
N VAL A 44 9.09 2.26 17.20
CA VAL A 44 7.79 2.14 16.51
C VAL A 44 7.88 1.03 15.46
N ASP A 45 7.11 -0.04 15.64
CA ASP A 45 7.10 -1.18 14.71
C ASP A 45 5.83 -1.20 13.86
N TYR A 46 5.97 -0.81 12.59
CA TYR A 46 4.90 -0.90 11.60
C TYR A 46 4.95 -2.24 10.88
N HIS A 47 3.79 -2.86 10.76
CA HIS A 47 3.64 -4.05 9.93
C HIS A 47 3.45 -3.64 8.47
N HIS A 48 4.43 -3.98 7.63
CA HIS A 48 4.38 -3.72 6.20
C HIS A 48 3.49 -4.75 5.49
N VAL A 49 2.52 -4.26 4.71
CA VAL A 49 1.61 -5.09 3.93
C VAL A 49 1.58 -4.59 2.49
N ASN A 50 1.92 -5.46 1.53
CA ASN A 50 1.66 -5.19 0.13
C ASN A 50 0.22 -5.58 -0.23
N TYR A 51 -0.57 -4.61 -0.70
CA TYR A 51 -1.99 -4.82 -0.96
C TYR A 51 -2.24 -5.85 -2.08
N GLY A 52 -1.41 -5.84 -3.12
CA GLY A 52 -1.51 -6.76 -4.24
C GLY A 52 -1.23 -8.21 -3.83
N ASP A 53 -0.33 -8.42 -2.87
CA ASP A 53 -0.02 -9.75 -2.35
C ASP A 53 -1.19 -10.32 -1.54
N VAL A 54 -1.84 -9.50 -0.71
CA VAL A 54 -3.06 -9.90 0.01
C VAL A 54 -4.18 -10.28 -0.96
N MET A 55 -4.35 -9.52 -2.05
CA MET A 55 -5.32 -9.86 -3.09
C MET A 55 -5.00 -11.20 -3.77
N LEU A 56 -3.72 -11.44 -4.07
CA LEU A 56 -3.26 -12.69 -4.70
C LEU A 56 -3.51 -13.89 -3.78
N GLU A 57 -3.21 -13.76 -2.48
CA GLU A 57 -3.50 -14.80 -1.47
C GLU A 57 -5.00 -15.15 -1.40
N ILE A 58 -5.87 -14.13 -1.38
CA ILE A 58 -7.34 -14.33 -1.39
C ILE A 58 -7.76 -15.13 -2.62
N ILE A 59 -7.20 -14.81 -3.78
CA ILE A 59 -7.54 -15.51 -5.02
C ILE A 59 -7.02 -16.93 -5.02
N ARG A 60 -5.78 -17.13 -4.56
CA ARG A 60 -5.19 -18.47 -4.46
C ARG A 60 -6.02 -19.39 -3.57
N SER A 61 -6.54 -18.86 -2.47
CA SER A 61 -7.46 -19.62 -1.59
C SER A 61 -8.81 -19.98 -2.24
N LYS A 62 -9.21 -19.31 -3.32
CA LYS A 62 -10.51 -19.51 -3.98
C LYS A 62 -10.44 -20.27 -5.30
N LYS A 63 -9.32 -20.16 -6.03
CA LYS A 63 -9.19 -20.64 -7.42
C LYS A 63 -7.96 -21.53 -7.66
N GLY A 64 -7.14 -21.80 -6.65
CA GLY A 64 -5.88 -22.53 -6.82
C GLY A 64 -4.74 -21.61 -7.28
N GLU A 65 -3.67 -22.16 -7.87
CA GLU A 65 -2.53 -21.36 -8.31
C GLU A 65 -2.93 -20.37 -9.42
N VAL A 66 -2.71 -19.08 -9.16
CA VAL A 66 -2.95 -17.99 -10.10
C VAL A 66 -1.71 -17.10 -10.12
N ASP A 67 -1.31 -16.69 -11.32
CA ASP A 67 -0.22 -15.74 -11.54
C ASP A 67 -0.67 -14.31 -11.23
N ARG A 68 0.27 -13.46 -10.83
CA ARG A 68 0.03 -12.07 -10.43
C ARG A 68 -0.46 -11.23 -11.61
N ASP A 69 0.01 -11.48 -12.82
CA ASP A 69 -0.45 -10.74 -14.00
C ASP A 69 -1.89 -11.07 -14.40
N ALA A 70 -2.36 -12.29 -14.11
CA ALA A 70 -3.74 -12.68 -14.34
C ALA A 70 -4.75 -11.80 -13.56
N LEU A 71 -4.34 -11.18 -12.45
CA LEU A 71 -5.15 -10.19 -11.71
C LEU A 71 -5.60 -9.01 -12.57
N ARG A 72 -4.75 -8.58 -13.51
CA ARG A 72 -5.00 -7.42 -14.36
C ARG A 72 -6.07 -7.72 -15.42
N GLU A 73 -6.18 -8.97 -15.83
CA GLU A 73 -7.13 -9.45 -16.84
C GLU A 73 -8.48 -9.87 -16.23
N MET A 74 -8.55 -10.00 -14.90
CA MET A 74 -9.79 -10.43 -14.26
C MET A 74 -10.94 -9.43 -14.45
N PRO A 75 -12.18 -9.93 -14.62
CA PRO A 75 -13.37 -9.11 -14.71
C PRO A 75 -13.50 -8.14 -13.53
N LEU A 76 -13.88 -6.90 -13.81
CA LEU A 76 -13.96 -5.82 -12.81
C LEU A 76 -14.81 -6.20 -11.60
N ALA A 77 -15.95 -6.87 -11.81
CA ALA A 77 -16.83 -7.30 -10.71
C ALA A 77 -16.14 -8.26 -9.74
N PHE A 78 -15.31 -9.17 -10.24
CA PHE A 78 -14.53 -10.09 -9.41
C PHE A 78 -13.37 -9.35 -8.72
N TYR A 79 -12.65 -8.51 -9.47
CA TYR A 79 -11.55 -7.70 -8.97
C TYR A 79 -12.00 -6.82 -7.78
N SER A 80 -13.12 -6.09 -7.91
CA SER A 80 -13.68 -5.25 -6.85
C SER A 80 -14.05 -6.04 -5.59
N ARG A 81 -14.55 -7.27 -5.72
CA ARG A 81 -14.89 -8.13 -4.57
C ARG A 81 -13.64 -8.55 -3.81
N VAL A 82 -12.61 -8.99 -4.53
CA VAL A 82 -11.31 -9.37 -3.94
C VAL A 82 -10.65 -8.17 -3.28
N GLN A 83 -10.66 -7.01 -3.94
CA GLN A 83 -10.13 -5.76 -3.42
C GLN A 83 -10.83 -5.38 -2.10
N ARG A 84 -12.16 -5.41 -2.05
CA ARG A 84 -12.91 -5.14 -0.80
C ARG A 84 -12.57 -6.13 0.32
N GLU A 85 -12.41 -7.41 0.00
CA GLU A 85 -11.99 -8.41 0.98
C GLU A 85 -10.58 -8.16 1.51
N ALA A 86 -9.63 -7.80 0.63
CA ALA A 86 -8.27 -7.43 1.02
C ALA A 86 -8.30 -6.22 1.98
N ALA A 87 -9.07 -5.18 1.65
CA ALA A 87 -9.24 -4.02 2.52
C ALA A 87 -9.75 -4.41 3.92
N ARG A 88 -10.74 -5.32 4.01
CA ARG A 88 -11.26 -5.83 5.29
C ARG A 88 -10.23 -6.60 6.09
N ARG A 89 -9.42 -7.45 5.46
CA ARG A 89 -8.34 -8.20 6.15
C ARG A 89 -7.31 -7.25 6.74
N ILE A 90 -6.88 -6.25 5.96
CA ILE A 90 -5.90 -5.24 6.38
C ILE A 90 -6.47 -4.35 7.50
N SER A 91 -7.73 -3.91 7.37
CA SER A 91 -8.42 -3.11 8.39
C SER A 91 -8.52 -3.85 9.74
N ARG A 92 -8.75 -5.17 9.72
CA ARG A 92 -8.72 -6.00 10.95
C ARG A 92 -7.31 -6.08 11.54
N LEU A 93 -6.28 -6.21 10.70
CA LEU A 93 -4.89 -6.25 11.15
C LEU A 93 -4.47 -4.93 11.82
N ALA A 94 -4.91 -3.80 11.27
CA ALA A 94 -4.65 -2.47 11.81
C ALA A 94 -5.31 -2.19 13.17
N ARG A 95 -6.28 -3.01 13.59
CA ARG A 95 -6.83 -2.96 14.96
C ARG A 95 -5.85 -3.52 15.99
N LEU A 96 -4.93 -4.39 15.58
CA LEU A 96 -4.00 -5.10 16.45
C LEU A 96 -2.64 -4.42 16.55
N LYS A 97 -2.19 -3.77 15.47
CA LYS A 97 -0.87 -3.12 15.38
C LYS A 97 -0.85 -2.07 14.26
N PRO A 98 0.09 -1.12 14.28
CA PRO A 98 0.26 -0.17 13.18
C PRO A 98 0.57 -0.88 11.86
N VAL A 99 -0.08 -0.47 10.77
CA VAL A 99 0.05 -1.07 9.45
C VAL A 99 0.45 -0.02 8.42
N LEU A 100 1.47 -0.34 7.63
CA LEU A 100 1.86 0.43 6.45
C LEU A 100 1.46 -0.37 5.22
N VAL A 101 0.54 0.17 4.43
CA VAL A 101 -0.01 -0.47 3.23
C VAL A 101 0.72 0.07 2.00
N ASP A 102 1.47 -0.79 1.31
CA ASP A 102 2.07 -0.51 0.00
C ASP A 102 1.08 -0.87 -1.11
N THR A 103 0.72 0.10 -1.95
CA THR A 103 -0.18 -0.10 -3.07
C THR A 103 0.15 0.83 -4.25
N HIS A 104 -0.48 0.57 -5.39
CA HIS A 104 -0.43 1.46 -6.54
C HIS A 104 -1.65 2.39 -6.56
N CYS A 105 -1.45 3.63 -7.00
CA CYS A 105 -2.55 4.60 -7.12
C CYS A 105 -3.47 4.23 -8.29
N LEU A 106 -2.86 3.80 -9.40
CA LEU A 106 -3.53 3.36 -10.61
C LEU A 106 -2.97 2.01 -11.05
N VAL A 107 -3.86 1.11 -11.44
CA VAL A 107 -3.54 -0.20 -12.02
C VAL A 107 -3.91 -0.14 -13.50
N LYS A 108 -2.94 -0.43 -14.37
CA LYS A 108 -3.20 -0.52 -15.81
C LYS A 108 -3.96 -1.82 -16.09
N LYS A 109 -5.15 -1.69 -16.67
CA LYS A 109 -6.01 -2.78 -17.18
C LYS A 109 -6.18 -2.61 -18.70
N PRO A 110 -6.67 -3.64 -19.42
CA PRO A 110 -6.94 -3.54 -20.86
C PRO A 110 -7.87 -2.38 -21.22
N GLU A 111 -8.85 -2.06 -20.36
CA GLU A 111 -9.84 -1.01 -20.61
C GLU A 111 -9.35 0.39 -20.20
N GLY A 112 -8.14 0.52 -19.64
CA GLY A 112 -7.56 1.78 -19.20
C GLY A 112 -7.00 1.74 -17.77
N TYR A 113 -7.08 2.87 -17.06
CA TYR A 113 -6.55 2.98 -15.70
C TYR A 113 -7.65 2.72 -14.67
N TYR A 114 -7.43 1.69 -13.85
CA TYR A 114 -8.30 1.35 -12.74
C TYR A 114 -7.75 1.92 -11.43
N PRO A 115 -8.58 2.55 -10.57
CA PRO A 115 -8.12 3.10 -9.30
C PRO A 115 -7.70 1.98 -8.35
N GLY A 116 -6.49 2.06 -7.78
CA GLY A 116 -6.05 1.13 -6.74
C GLY A 116 -6.70 1.39 -5.38
N LEU A 117 -7.20 2.61 -5.16
CA LEU A 117 -7.86 3.07 -3.93
C LEU A 117 -9.26 3.65 -4.21
N PRO A 118 -10.21 2.87 -4.73
CA PRO A 118 -11.58 3.33 -4.93
C PRO A 118 -12.29 3.54 -3.60
N ARG A 119 -13.43 4.24 -3.63
CA ARG A 119 -14.24 4.60 -2.46
C ARG A 119 -14.44 3.44 -1.46
N TRP A 120 -14.83 2.26 -1.94
CA TRP A 120 -15.06 1.11 -1.05
C TRP A 120 -13.80 0.55 -0.39
N VAL A 121 -12.62 0.78 -0.93
CA VAL A 121 -11.36 0.43 -0.26
C VAL A 121 -11.08 1.44 0.83
N LEU A 122 -11.22 2.74 0.54
CA LEU A 122 -10.98 3.81 1.50
C LEU A 122 -11.97 3.75 2.68
N GLU A 123 -13.24 3.42 2.43
CA GLU A 123 -14.27 3.25 3.47
C GLU A 123 -13.98 2.08 4.42
N GLU A 124 -13.31 1.03 3.94
CA GLU A 124 -12.95 -0.16 4.73
C GLU A 124 -11.61 0.05 5.47
N LEU A 125 -10.61 0.65 4.80
CA LEU A 125 -9.29 0.91 5.38
C LEU A 125 -9.30 2.06 6.38
N LYS A 126 -10.06 3.14 6.10
CA LYS A 126 -10.08 4.39 6.88
C LYS A 126 -8.66 4.84 7.27
N PRO A 127 -7.77 5.07 6.28
CA PRO A 127 -6.40 5.46 6.57
C PRO A 127 -6.34 6.80 7.30
N GLU A 128 -5.40 6.92 8.23
CA GLU A 128 -5.12 8.20 8.91
C GLU A 128 -4.29 9.12 8.01
N SER A 129 -3.40 8.52 7.21
CA SER A 129 -2.57 9.22 6.24
C SER A 129 -2.46 8.46 4.92
N LEU A 130 -2.36 9.24 3.83
CA LEU A 130 -2.08 8.77 2.48
C LEU A 130 -0.83 9.50 1.96
N ILE A 131 0.24 8.73 1.75
CA ILE A 131 1.54 9.22 1.30
C ILE A 131 1.69 8.91 -0.19
N LEU A 132 1.83 9.94 -1.01
CA LEU A 132 2.12 9.80 -2.44
C LEU A 132 3.62 9.98 -2.68
N VAL A 133 4.27 8.93 -3.20
CA VAL A 133 5.69 8.94 -3.55
C VAL A 133 5.84 9.19 -5.05
N GLU A 134 6.37 10.37 -5.38
CA GLU A 134 6.63 10.82 -6.73
C GLU A 134 8.14 10.88 -7.01
N ALA A 135 8.49 10.76 -8.29
CA ALA A 135 9.85 10.93 -8.80
C ALA A 135 9.74 11.50 -10.22
N ASP A 136 10.80 12.14 -10.71
CA ASP A 136 10.79 12.72 -12.04
C ASP A 136 10.55 11.66 -13.13
N PRO A 137 9.74 11.95 -14.17
CA PRO A 137 9.45 11.00 -15.23
C PRO A 137 10.71 10.42 -15.89
N GLU A 138 11.75 11.24 -16.07
CA GLU A 138 13.05 10.81 -16.62
C GLU A 138 13.77 9.83 -15.68
N GLU A 139 13.66 10.00 -14.36
CA GLU A 139 14.21 9.05 -13.39
C GLU A 139 13.44 7.74 -13.37
N ILE A 140 12.10 7.81 -13.48
CA ILE A 140 11.24 6.63 -13.56
C ILE A 140 11.53 5.86 -14.85
N GLY A 141 11.68 6.58 -15.98
CA GLY A 141 12.03 6.01 -17.28
C GLY A 141 13.38 5.30 -17.26
N ARG A 142 14.40 5.88 -16.61
CA ARG A 142 15.72 5.24 -16.46
C ARG A 142 15.72 3.97 -15.60
N ARG A 143 14.68 3.73 -14.79
CA ARG A 143 14.54 2.56 -13.91
C ARG A 143 13.68 1.44 -14.52
N ARG A 144 13.14 1.64 -15.72
CA ARG A 144 12.31 0.68 -16.47
C ARG A 144 12.98 0.30 -17.77
#